data_AF-A0A2M7ZV07-F1
#
_entry.id   AF-A0A2M7ZV07-F1
#
_cell.length_a   1.000
_cell.length_b   1.000
_cell.length_c   1.000
_cell.angle_alpha   90.00
_cell.angle_beta   90.00
_cell.angle_gamma   90.00
#
_symmetry.space_group_name_H-M   'P 1'
#
loop_
_entity.id
_entity.type
_entity.pdbx_description
1 polymer ?
#
loop_
_entity_poly.entity_id
_entity_poly.type
_entity_poly.pdbx_seq_one_letter_code
_entity_poly.pdbx_strand_id
1 'polypeptide(L)' 'MSAVYIVKTLKNIERNNNVALAAWSRNWEEVCEGYELKGRAEYFTSGKWKEFVDNLPENKDENPKGAILITVEKIKKLA' A
#
# COMPACT_ATOMS: atom_id res chain seq x y z
N MET A 1 -17.15 -8.11 -11.82
CA MET A 1 -17.09 -7.71 -10.39
C MET A 1 -15.83 -6.90 -10.19
N SER A 2 -15.89 -5.57 -10.27
CA SER A 2 -14.73 -4.71 -10.03
C SER A 2 -14.54 -4.52 -8.52
N ALA A 3 -13.29 -4.64 -8.06
CA ALA A 3 -12.89 -4.55 -6.67
C ALA A 3 -13.32 -3.23 -5.99
N VAL A 4 -14.32 -3.31 -5.10
CA VAL A 4 -14.78 -2.18 -4.25
C VAL A 4 -14.12 -2.25 -2.86
N TYR A 5 -12.84 -2.64 -2.76
CA TYR A 5 -12.23 -2.93 -1.45
C TYR A 5 -11.45 -1.76 -0.83
N ILE A 6 -11.13 -0.71 -1.59
CA ILE A 6 -10.23 0.36 -1.13
C ILE A 6 -10.90 1.74 -1.01
N VAL A 7 -12.19 1.89 -1.37
CA VAL A 7 -12.91 3.17 -1.31
C VAL A 7 -12.92 3.74 0.11
N LYS A 8 -13.13 2.90 1.12
CA LYS A 8 -13.10 3.33 2.53
C LYS A 8 -11.71 3.76 2.95
N THR A 9 -10.67 3.05 2.50
CA THR A 9 -9.27 3.41 2.76
C THR A 9 -8.95 4.78 2.17
N LEU A 10 -9.35 5.08 0.93
CA LEU A 10 -9.14 6.39 0.31
C LEU A 10 -9.82 7.51 1.12
N LYS A 11 -11.08 7.31 1.53
CA LYS A 11 -11.79 8.26 2.41
C LYS A 11 -11.12 8.44 3.77
N ASN A 12 -10.48 7.39 4.29
CA ASN A 12 -9.75 7.47 5.53
C ASN A 12 -8.45 8.26 5.35
N ILE A 13 -7.69 8.02 4.28
CA ILE A 13 -6.45 8.75 3.96
C ILE A 13 -6.73 10.25 3.82
N GLU A 14 -7.83 10.63 3.15
CA GLU A 14 -8.26 12.03 3.01
C GLU A 14 -8.54 12.71 4.37
N ARG A 15 -9.11 11.97 5.33
CA ARG A 15 -9.43 12.49 6.68
C ARG A 15 -8.23 12.48 7.62
N ASN A 16 -7.41 11.44 7.52
CA ASN A 16 -6.22 11.22 8.32
C ASN A 16 -5.28 10.29 7.55
N ASN A 17 -4.15 10.84 7.11
CA ASN A 17 -3.21 10.14 6.26
C ASN A 17 -2.20 9.25 7.00
N ASN A 18 -2.29 9.13 8.32
CA ASN A 18 -1.46 8.20 9.07
C ASN A 18 -1.88 6.76 8.75
N VAL A 19 -0.93 5.93 8.31
CA VAL A 19 -1.15 4.54 7.94
C VAL A 19 -0.15 3.59 8.62
N ALA A 20 -0.57 2.35 8.77
CA ALA A 20 0.28 1.23 9.16
C ALA A 20 0.05 0.06 8.20
N LEU A 21 1.13 -0.50 7.66
CA LEU A 21 1.15 -1.73 6.88
C LEU A 21 1.85 -2.81 7.70
N ALA A 22 1.25 -3.99 7.80
CA ALA A 22 1.87 -5.14 8.42
C ALA A 22 2.11 -6.21 7.37
N ALA A 23 3.31 -6.77 7.34
CA ALA A 23 3.68 -7.88 6.47
C ALA A 23 4.36 -8.97 7.30
N TRP A 24 4.13 -10.22 6.92
CA TRP A 24 4.66 -11.41 7.58
C TRP A 24 5.32 -12.32 6.54
N SER A 25 6.37 -13.03 6.94
CA SER A 25 6.97 -14.09 6.15
C SER A 25 5.93 -15.13 5.76
N ARG A 26 5.94 -15.55 4.50
CA ARG A 26 4.95 -16.51 3.99
C ARG A 26 5.04 -17.87 4.69
N ASN A 27 6.24 -18.27 5.11
CA ASN A 27 6.53 -19.47 5.88
C ASN A 27 6.66 -19.16 7.38
N TRP A 28 5.74 -18.36 7.93
CA TRP A 28 5.78 -17.90 9.32
C TRP A 28 5.93 -18.99 10.39
N GLU A 29 5.50 -20.23 10.10
CA GLU A 29 5.66 -21.40 10.98
C GLU A 29 7.12 -21.84 11.13
N GLU A 30 7.94 -21.60 10.10
CA GLU A 30 9.38 -21.88 10.10
C GLU A 30 10.20 -20.64 10.44
N VAL A 31 9.78 -19.49 9.91
CA VAL A 31 10.45 -18.19 10.05
C VAL A 31 9.43 -17.17 10.52
N CYS A 32 9.26 -17.07 11.84
CA CYS A 32 8.32 -16.15 12.47
C CYS A 32 8.86 -14.71 12.44
N GLU A 33 8.89 -14.11 11.25
CA GLU A 33 9.32 -12.74 11.02
C GLU A 33 8.16 -11.90 10.51
N GLY A 34 7.90 -10.80 11.23
CA GLY A 34 6.86 -9.84 10.90
C GLY A 34 7.33 -8.41 11.08
N TYR A 35 6.88 -7.51 10.22
CA TYR A 35 7.22 -6.09 10.28
C TYR A 35 5.98 -5.22 10.14
N GLU A 36 5.95 -4.14 10.91
CA GLU A 36 4.99 -3.05 10.81
C GLU A 36 5.71 -1.80 10.27
N LEU A 37 5.25 -1.29 9.13
CA LEU A 37 5.68 -0.04 8.52
C LEU A 37 4.64 1.04 8.84
N LYS A 38 5.04 2.07 9.58
CA LYS A 38 4.20 3.24 9.88
C LYS A 38 4.68 4.45 9.09
N GLY A 39 3.72 5.25 8.65
CA GLY A 39 4.04 6.46 7.92
C GLY A 39 2.80 7.22 7.47
N ARG A 40 2.99 8.03 6.43
CA ARG A 40 1.93 8.86 5.84
C ARG A 40 1.64 8.42 4.41
N ALA A 41 0.35 8.39 4.06
CA ALA A 41 -0.11 8.02 2.74
C ALA A 41 -0.59 9.23 1.92
N GLU A 42 -0.34 9.19 0.62
CA GLU A 42 -0.87 10.15 -0.35
C GLU A 42 -1.43 9.39 -1.55
N TYR A 43 -2.59 9.82 -2.05
CA TYR A 43 -3.27 9.18 -3.17
C TYR A 43 -3.14 10.04 -4.44
N PHE A 44 -2.65 9.42 -5.51
CA PHE A 44 -2.41 10.05 -6.80
C PHE A 44 -3.25 9.40 -7.89
N THR A 45 -4.03 10.18 -8.62
CA THR A 45 -4.75 9.73 -9.82
C THR A 45 -4.06 10.13 -11.12
N SER A 46 -2.97 10.92 -11.03
CA SER A 46 -2.15 11.39 -12.14
C SER A 46 -0.70 11.66 -11.70
N GLY A 47 0.18 11.94 -12.67
CA GLY A 47 1.59 12.27 -12.44
C GLY A 47 2.49 11.06 -12.20
N LYS A 48 3.75 11.32 -11.83
CA LYS A 48 4.84 10.33 -11.83
C LYS A 48 4.52 9.01 -11.11
N TRP A 49 3.78 9.05 -10.01
CA TRP A 49 3.45 7.84 -9.24
C TRP A 49 2.34 7.03 -9.89
N LYS A 50 1.36 7.68 -10.51
CA LYS A 50 0.35 7.00 -11.31
C LYS A 50 0.99 6.37 -12.54
N GLU A 51 1.83 7.12 -13.25
CA GLU A 51 2.58 6.63 -14.42
C GLU A 51 3.47 5.45 -14.05
N PHE A 52 4.14 5.51 -12.89
CA PHE A 52 4.95 4.39 -12.40
C PHE A 52 4.11 3.12 -12.23
N VAL A 53 2.98 3.20 -11.52
CA VAL A 53 2.11 2.05 -11.26
C VAL A 53 1.50 1.50 -12.55
N ASP A 54 1.15 2.36 -13.50
CA ASP A 54 0.59 1.95 -14.81
C ASP A 54 1.58 1.17 -15.68
N ASN A 55 2.89 1.41 -15.48
CA ASN A 55 3.95 0.77 -16.25
C ASN A 55 4.62 -0.41 -15.54
N LEU A 56 4.12 -0.82 -14.36
CA LEU A 56 4.61 -2.02 -13.67
C LEU A 56 4.23 -3.28 -14.47
N PRO A 57 5.18 -4.20 -14.75
CA PRO A 57 4.89 -5.44 -15.47
C PRO A 57 3.76 -6.27 -14.85
N GLU A 58 3.67 -6.27 -13.53
CA GLU A 58 2.65 -6.96 -12.74
C GLU A 58 1.24 -6.42 -12.98
N ASN A 59 1.12 -5.17 -13.43
CA ASN A 59 -0.15 -4.49 -13.71
C ASN A 59 -0.48 -4.45 -15.20
N LYS A 60 0.28 -5.13 -16.06
CA LYS A 60 0.13 -5.04 -17.53
C LYS A 60 -1.31 -5.27 -18.01
N ASP A 61 -2.01 -6.23 -17.39
CA ASP A 61 -3.39 -6.59 -17.75
C ASP A 61 -4.42 -5.98 -16.79
N GLU A 62 -3.97 -5.13 -15.88
CA GLU A 62 -4.78 -4.42 -14.90
C GLU A 62 -5.07 -2.98 -15.36
N ASN A 63 -6.07 -2.35 -14.75
CA ASN A 63 -6.36 -0.92 -14.97
C ASN A 63 -6.36 -0.16 -13.64
N PRO A 64 -5.16 0.10 -13.06
CA PRO A 64 -5.03 0.78 -11.78
C PRO A 64 -5.71 2.16 -11.81
N LYS A 65 -6.55 2.43 -10.82
CA LYS A 65 -7.30 3.71 -10.73
C LYS A 65 -6.50 4.84 -10.09
N GLY A 66 -5.38 4.53 -9.46
CA GLY A 66 -4.51 5.48 -8.79
C GLY A 66 -3.30 4.79 -8.17
N ALA A 67 -2.44 5.57 -7.54
CA ALA A 67 -1.29 5.11 -6.77
C ALA A 67 -1.40 5.65 -5.33
N ILE A 68 -1.18 4.78 -4.34
CA ILE A 68 -1.02 5.18 -2.94
C ILE A 68 0.47 5.16 -2.64
N LEU A 69 1.07 6.34 -2.46
CA LEU A 69 2.44 6.48 -2.00
C LEU A 69 2.46 6.48 -0.47
N ILE A 70 3.33 5.68 0.14
CA ILE A 70 3.51 5.66 1.59
C ILE A 70 4.94 6.07 1.89
N THR A 71 5.09 7.20 2.59
CA THR A 71 6.37 7.64 3.14
C THR A 71 6.55 7.01 4.50
N VAL A 72 7.43 6.01 4.59
CA VAL A 72 7.70 5.27 5.83
C VAL A 72 8.50 6.14 6.79
N GLU A 73 7.97 6.33 8.00
CA GLU A 73 8.60 7.11 9.08
C GLU A 73 9.16 6.19 10.18
N LYS A 74 8.56 5.00 10.37
CA LYS A 74 8.99 4.03 11.37
C LYS A 74 8.80 2.60 10.91
N ILE A 75 9.79 1.77 11.18
CA ILE A 75 9.73 0.32 11.00
C ILE A 75 9.77 -0.33 12.39
N LYS A 76 8.88 -1.26 12.66
CA LYS A 76 8.84 -2.03 13.91
C LYS A 76 8.84 -3.52 13.59
N LYS A 77 9.79 -4.26 14.17
CA LYS A 77 9.76 -5.74 14.17
C LYS A 77 8.65 -6.23 15.11
N LEU A 78 7.81 -7.14 14.63
CA LEU A 78 6.66 -7.69 15.34
C LEU A 78 6.94 -9.07 15.95
N ALA A 79 7.73 -9.89 15.26
CA ALA A 79 8.26 -11.17 15.69
C ALA A 79 9.66 -11.35 15.09
#